data_AF-A0A4P2Q405-F1
#
_entry.id   AF-A0A4P2Q405-F1
#
_cell.length_a   1.000
_cell.length_b   1.000
_cell.length_c   1.000
_cell.angle_alpha   90.00
_cell.angle_beta   90.00
_cell.angle_gamma   90.00
#
_symmetry.space_group_name_H-M   'P 1'
#
loop_
_entity.id
_entity.type
_entity.pdbx_description
1 polymer ?
#
loop_
_entity_poly.entity_id
_entity_poly.type
_entity_poly.pdbx_seq_one_letter_code
_entity_poly.pdbx_strand_id
1 'polypeptide(L)'
;MTMQKKRRVLRAPFIVTVAAAASFAGAVALPGCNITVQGGHCPEEMPARESRCNADDLACAYVDSCDNPIGYRCVDGAWQVEAEMSCNPPPPECPGPACNPPAPPPTCPDEMPKRESSCNAVDLSCAYVDSCDNPIGYRCVDGAWQVEAEMSCNPPPPPQPEECLTAATADECAGLSPACQWLVPGCADEPGPPALPAAGCFPRPTCEDDAACPDGMRCQEVIVDPCGASSSSGVGSCAACGMARNVCLLPAAATDAAQ
;
A
#
# COMPACT_ATOMS: atom_id res chain seq x y z
N MET A 1 -13.97 -38.92 -10.99
CA MET A 1 -14.04 -37.64 -11.74
C MET A 1 -12.69 -36.97 -11.64
N THR A 2 -11.94 -36.87 -12.74
CA THR A 2 -10.57 -36.34 -12.80
C THR A 2 -10.60 -34.86 -13.16
N MET A 3 -10.20 -33.98 -12.23
CA MET A 3 -10.16 -32.54 -12.47
C MET A 3 -8.91 -32.14 -13.27
N GLN A 4 -9.12 -31.47 -14.42
CA GLN A 4 -8.03 -30.91 -15.23
C GLN A 4 -7.49 -29.60 -14.65
N LYS A 5 -6.17 -29.53 -14.52
CA LYS A 5 -5.41 -28.38 -13.97
C LYS A 5 -5.18 -27.33 -15.07
N LYS A 6 -5.84 -26.17 -14.93
CA LYS A 6 -5.78 -25.03 -15.86
C LYS A 6 -4.42 -24.30 -15.75
N ARG A 7 -3.59 -24.35 -16.79
CA ARG A 7 -2.31 -23.61 -16.86
C ARG A 7 -2.56 -22.16 -17.31
N ARG A 8 -2.00 -21.18 -16.58
CA ARG A 8 -2.00 -19.76 -16.96
C ARG A 8 -0.80 -19.48 -17.88
N VAL A 9 -1.05 -18.75 -18.97
CA VAL A 9 -0.05 -18.30 -19.94
C VAL A 9 0.46 -16.93 -19.52
N LEU A 10 1.77 -16.82 -19.28
CA LEU A 10 2.48 -15.55 -19.05
C LEU A 10 2.77 -14.89 -20.41
N ARG A 11 2.30 -13.66 -20.61
CA ARG A 11 2.65 -12.81 -21.76
C ARG A 11 3.80 -11.88 -21.34
N ALA A 12 4.91 -11.93 -22.07
CA ALA A 12 6.05 -11.02 -21.89
C ALA A 12 5.84 -9.72 -22.71
N PRO A 13 6.36 -8.57 -22.25
CA PRO A 13 6.28 -7.30 -22.97
C PRO A 13 7.35 -7.21 -24.08
N PHE A 14 6.96 -6.60 -25.21
CA PHE A 14 7.84 -6.30 -26.34
C PHE A 14 8.49 -4.93 -26.15
N ILE A 15 9.81 -4.85 -26.35
CA ILE A 15 10.58 -3.60 -26.37
C ILE A 15 10.86 -3.23 -27.83
N VAL A 16 10.55 -1.99 -28.21
CA VAL A 16 10.80 -1.43 -29.55
C VAL A 16 11.94 -0.42 -29.44
N THR A 17 13.04 -0.66 -30.16
CA THR A 17 14.20 0.23 -30.24
C THR A 17 14.19 0.95 -31.59
N VAL A 18 14.18 2.27 -31.61
CA VAL A 18 14.24 3.10 -32.82
C VAL A 18 15.64 3.69 -32.93
N ALA A 19 16.35 3.39 -34.02
CA ALA A 19 17.65 3.98 -34.33
C ALA A 19 17.47 5.18 -35.28
N ALA A 20 17.99 6.34 -34.90
CA ALA A 20 18.05 7.53 -35.75
C ALA A 20 19.42 7.61 -36.43
N ALA A 21 19.43 7.70 -37.77
CA ALA A 21 20.63 7.89 -38.57
C ALA A 21 20.79 9.38 -38.92
N ALA A 22 21.93 9.98 -38.59
CA ALA A 22 22.29 11.33 -39.01
C ALA A 22 23.18 11.27 -40.26
N SER A 23 22.79 11.96 -41.32
CA SER A 23 23.59 12.14 -42.55
C SER A 23 24.26 13.52 -42.53
N PHE A 24 25.59 13.56 -42.52
CA PHE A 24 26.35 14.80 -42.77
C PHE A 24 26.80 14.81 -44.23
N ALA A 25 26.30 15.78 -45.00
CA ALA A 25 26.74 16.09 -46.35
C ALA A 25 28.00 16.98 -46.30
N GLY A 26 29.04 16.56 -47.01
CA GLY A 26 30.31 17.28 -47.11
C GLY A 26 30.25 18.48 -48.06
N ALA A 27 30.96 19.56 -47.69
CA ALA A 27 31.23 20.69 -48.55
C ALA A 27 32.62 20.58 -49.18
N VAL A 28 32.68 20.86 -50.47
CA VAL A 28 33.84 20.79 -51.37
C VAL A 28 34.66 22.09 -51.25
N ALA A 29 35.97 21.98 -51.05
CA ALA A 29 36.90 23.12 -51.05
C ALA A 29 37.44 23.42 -52.46
N LEU A 30 37.39 24.69 -52.87
CA LEU A 30 38.05 25.24 -54.07
C LEU A 30 39.47 25.73 -53.70
N PRO A 31 40.51 25.46 -54.53
CA PRO A 31 41.87 25.93 -54.27
C PRO A 31 42.06 27.36 -54.81
N GLY A 32 42.47 28.32 -53.97
CA GLY A 32 42.85 29.64 -54.47
C GLY A 32 43.02 30.80 -53.49
N CYS A 33 42.54 30.71 -52.24
CA CYS A 33 42.74 31.78 -51.25
C CYS A 33 43.83 31.39 -50.26
N ASN A 34 45.05 31.89 -50.45
CA ASN A 34 46.11 31.85 -49.44
C ASN A 34 45.86 32.99 -48.45
N ILE A 35 44.88 32.79 -47.57
CA ILE A 35 44.68 33.60 -46.37
C ILE A 35 45.69 33.09 -45.35
N THR A 36 46.74 33.85 -45.10
CA THR A 36 47.45 33.77 -43.82
C THR A 36 46.48 34.21 -42.74
N VAL A 37 45.59 33.30 -42.34
CA VAL A 37 44.79 33.45 -41.14
C VAL A 37 45.81 33.42 -40.00
N GLN A 38 46.07 34.56 -39.38
CA GLN A 38 46.56 34.56 -38.00
C GLN A 38 45.47 33.85 -37.19
N GLY A 39 45.62 32.53 -37.07
CA GLY A 39 44.65 31.68 -36.40
C GLY A 39 44.54 32.10 -34.96
N GLY A 40 43.52 32.90 -34.65
CA GLY A 40 43.08 33.05 -33.27
C GLY A 40 42.71 31.66 -32.76
N HIS A 41 43.29 31.25 -31.64
CA HIS A 41 42.88 30.03 -30.95
C HIS A 41 41.78 30.39 -29.95
N CYS A 42 40.72 29.57 -29.89
CA CYS A 42 39.74 29.65 -28.82
C CYS A 42 40.45 29.35 -27.49
N PRO A 43 40.25 30.18 -26.45
CA PRO A 43 40.76 29.85 -25.13
C PRO A 43 40.13 28.54 -24.63
N GLU A 44 40.88 27.75 -23.86
CA GLU A 44 40.38 26.50 -23.27
C GLU A 44 39.25 26.74 -22.28
N GLU A 45 39.30 27.86 -21.55
CA GLU A 45 38.24 28.32 -20.64
C GLU A 45 37.28 29.29 -21.34
N MET A 46 36.02 29.24 -20.93
CA MET A 46 34.99 30.15 -21.42
C MET A 46 35.37 31.61 -21.07
N PRO A 47 35.55 32.50 -22.06
CA PRO A 47 35.97 33.87 -21.80
C PRO A 47 34.85 34.65 -21.11
N ALA A 48 35.22 35.59 -20.24
CA ALA A 48 34.25 36.52 -19.68
C ALA A 48 33.66 37.40 -20.79
N ARG A 49 32.35 37.71 -20.70
CA ARG A 49 31.69 38.64 -21.63
C ARG A 49 32.44 39.98 -21.64
N GLU A 50 32.63 40.56 -22.82
CA GLU A 50 33.38 41.80 -23.06
C GLU A 50 34.90 41.73 -22.79
N SER A 51 35.45 40.55 -22.49
CA SER A 51 36.90 40.39 -22.38
C SER A 51 37.58 40.51 -23.74
N ARG A 52 38.84 40.96 -23.74
CA ARG A 52 39.58 41.24 -24.98
C ARG A 52 39.87 39.97 -25.77
N CYS A 53 39.71 40.04 -27.08
CA CYS A 53 40.09 39.00 -28.04
C CYS A 53 40.96 39.59 -29.15
N ASN A 54 41.86 38.76 -29.70
CA ASN A 54 42.92 39.22 -30.60
C ASN A 54 42.61 39.00 -32.09
N ALA A 55 41.53 38.30 -32.42
CA ALA A 55 41.14 37.96 -33.77
C ALA A 55 39.66 38.26 -33.98
N ASP A 56 39.38 39.30 -34.77
CA ASP A 56 38.02 39.64 -35.15
C ASP A 56 37.33 38.46 -35.86
N ASP A 57 36.03 38.30 -35.62
CA ASP A 57 35.21 37.21 -36.14
C ASP A 57 35.61 35.79 -35.70
N LEU A 58 36.52 35.65 -34.72
CA LEU A 58 36.80 34.36 -34.10
C LEU A 58 35.55 33.86 -33.37
N ALA A 59 35.02 32.71 -33.80
CA ALA A 59 33.87 32.05 -33.20
C ALA A 59 34.29 30.78 -32.45
N CYS A 60 33.84 30.65 -31.20
CA CYS A 60 34.15 29.54 -30.31
C CYS A 60 32.88 28.98 -29.70
N ALA A 61 32.81 27.65 -29.59
CA ALA A 61 31.69 26.96 -28.96
C ALA A 61 32.15 26.35 -27.63
N TYR A 62 31.44 26.68 -26.57
CA TYR A 62 31.64 26.15 -25.23
C TYR A 62 30.41 25.36 -24.80
N VAL A 63 30.56 24.52 -23.78
CA VAL A 63 29.46 23.81 -23.13
C VAL A 63 29.33 24.36 -21.72
N ASP A 64 28.13 24.82 -21.35
CA ASP A 64 27.88 25.31 -20.00
C ASP A 64 27.69 24.15 -18.99
N SER A 65 27.42 24.50 -17.73
CA SER A 65 27.17 23.51 -16.68
C SER A 65 25.90 22.67 -16.88
N CYS A 66 25.08 23.00 -17.86
CA CYS A 66 23.81 22.35 -18.19
C CYS A 66 23.89 21.58 -19.53
N ASP A 67 25.10 21.33 -20.04
CA ASP A 67 25.35 20.68 -21.32
C ASP A 67 24.78 21.44 -22.55
N ASN A 68 24.49 22.74 -22.42
CA ASN A 68 24.02 23.55 -23.54
C ASN A 68 25.21 24.15 -24.31
N PRO A 69 25.19 24.13 -25.66
CA PRO A 69 26.20 24.81 -26.45
C PRO A 69 26.02 26.33 -26.36
N ILE A 70 27.07 27.04 -25.95
CA ILE A 70 27.15 28.50 -25.94
C ILE A 70 28.16 28.96 -26.99
N GLY A 71 27.69 29.79 -27.94
CA GLY A 71 28.54 30.41 -28.96
C GLY A 71 29.09 31.76 -28.50
N TYR A 72 30.40 31.94 -28.57
CA TYR A 72 31.08 33.23 -28.36
C TYR A 72 31.70 33.69 -29.68
N ARG A 73 31.53 34.97 -30.02
CA ARG A 73 32.19 35.63 -31.16
C ARG A 73 33.02 36.81 -30.69
N CYS A 74 34.23 36.94 -31.20
CA CYS A 74 35.02 38.15 -31.05
C CYS A 74 34.50 39.23 -32.01
N VAL A 75 33.94 40.31 -31.47
CA VAL A 75 33.42 41.45 -32.23
C VAL A 75 34.10 42.72 -31.71
N ASP A 76 34.77 43.44 -32.61
CA ASP A 76 35.51 44.68 -32.29
C ASP A 76 36.54 44.49 -31.15
N GLY A 77 37.25 43.36 -31.16
CA GLY A 77 38.24 43.02 -30.13
C GLY A 77 37.66 42.65 -28.75
N ALA A 78 36.35 42.39 -28.64
CA ALA A 78 35.71 41.91 -27.41
C ALA A 78 34.82 40.67 -27.62
N TRP A 79 34.84 39.73 -26.66
CA TRP A 79 34.00 38.54 -26.69
C TRP A 79 32.52 38.87 -26.44
N GLN A 80 31.66 38.51 -27.38
CA GLN A 80 30.20 38.61 -27.28
C GLN A 80 29.56 37.22 -27.36
N VAL A 81 28.42 37.03 -26.70
CA VAL A 81 27.68 35.77 -26.72
C VAL A 81 26.63 35.80 -27.83
N GLU A 82 26.71 34.87 -28.77
CA GLU A 82 25.77 34.80 -29.91
C GLU A 82 24.43 34.16 -29.54
N ALA A 83 24.45 33.18 -28.63
CA ALA A 83 23.25 32.49 -28.16
C ALA A 83 23.46 31.93 -26.76
N GLU A 84 22.63 32.38 -25.81
CA GLU A 84 22.50 31.79 -24.48
C GLU A 84 21.17 31.03 -24.43
N MET A 85 21.22 29.70 -24.43
CA MET A 85 20.08 28.91 -24.01
C MET A 85 20.17 28.78 -22.49
N SER A 86 19.38 29.58 -21.78
CA SER A 86 19.33 29.50 -20.32
C SER A 86 18.81 28.13 -19.88
N CYS A 87 19.43 27.55 -18.84
CA CYS A 87 18.97 26.30 -18.23
C CYS A 87 17.55 26.37 -17.67
N ASN A 88 17.01 27.58 -17.51
CA ASN A 88 15.64 27.81 -17.09
C ASN A 88 14.93 28.53 -18.25
N PRO A 89 14.09 27.84 -19.05
CA PRO A 89 13.31 28.53 -20.08
C PRO A 89 12.54 29.67 -19.39
N PRO A 90 12.56 30.91 -19.93
CA PRO A 90 11.75 31.98 -19.37
C PRO A 90 10.30 31.47 -19.30
N PRO A 91 9.60 31.67 -18.17
CA PRO A 91 8.20 31.28 -18.09
C PRO A 91 7.46 31.91 -19.27
N PRO A 92 6.58 31.16 -19.97
CA PRO A 92 5.94 31.64 -21.18
C PRO A 92 5.30 33.00 -20.92
N GLU A 93 5.76 34.03 -21.61
CA GLU A 93 5.15 35.34 -21.55
C GLU A 93 3.74 35.22 -22.12
N CYS A 94 2.74 35.19 -21.25
CA CYS A 94 1.34 35.20 -21.66
C CYS A 94 0.95 36.61 -22.11
N PRO A 95 0.70 36.85 -23.41
CA PRO A 95 0.35 38.18 -23.90
C PRO A 95 -1.15 38.40 -23.67
N GLY A 96 -1.54 38.86 -22.49
CA GLY A 96 -2.89 39.37 -22.28
C GLY A 96 -3.29 39.60 -20.81
N PRO A 97 -4.23 40.53 -20.55
CA PRO A 97 -4.75 40.85 -19.22
C PRO A 97 -5.64 39.77 -18.59
N ALA A 98 -5.58 38.53 -19.08
CA ALA A 98 -6.46 37.42 -18.70
C ALA A 98 -5.75 36.27 -17.95
N CYS A 99 -4.50 36.47 -17.53
CA CYS A 99 -3.82 35.51 -16.65
C CYS A 99 -3.99 35.92 -15.18
N ASN A 100 -5.18 35.68 -14.62
CA ASN A 100 -5.18 35.29 -13.22
C ASN A 100 -4.53 33.90 -13.19
N PRO A 101 -3.41 33.71 -12.46
CA PRO A 101 -2.87 32.38 -12.23
C PRO A 101 -4.01 31.47 -11.78
N PRO A 102 -4.12 30.22 -12.29
CA PRO A 102 -5.11 29.29 -11.77
C PRO A 102 -4.95 29.25 -10.25
N ALA A 103 -6.07 29.39 -9.54
CA ALA A 103 -6.05 29.35 -8.08
C ALA A 103 -5.29 28.09 -7.65
N PRO A 104 -4.40 28.18 -6.65
CA PRO A 104 -3.66 27.01 -6.19
C PRO A 104 -4.64 25.88 -5.86
N PRO A 105 -4.28 24.62 -6.13
CA PRO A 105 -5.13 23.50 -5.82
C PRO A 105 -5.46 23.51 -4.31
N PRO A 106 -6.69 23.14 -3.93
CA PRO A 106 -7.07 23.12 -2.52
C PRO A 106 -6.19 22.14 -1.75
N THR A 107 -5.58 22.62 -0.67
CA THR A 107 -4.73 21.82 0.20
C THR A 107 -5.53 21.24 1.36
N CYS A 108 -5.16 20.05 1.82
CA CYS A 108 -5.66 19.49 3.07
C CYS A 108 -5.25 20.39 4.25
N PRO A 109 -6.14 20.60 5.25
CA PRO A 109 -5.74 21.28 6.48
C PRO A 109 -4.67 20.47 7.23
N ASP A 110 -3.75 21.16 7.91
CA ASP A 110 -2.68 20.51 8.68
C ASP A 110 -3.22 19.68 9.85
N GLU A 111 -4.33 20.14 10.45
CA GLU A 111 -5.02 19.44 11.52
C GLU A 111 -6.18 18.59 11.00
N MET A 112 -6.39 17.43 11.63
CA MET A 112 -7.51 16.55 11.33
C MET A 112 -8.84 17.29 11.54
N PRO A 113 -9.69 17.42 10.50
CA PRO A 113 -10.94 18.15 10.62
C PRO A 113 -11.93 17.41 11.51
N LYS A 114 -12.81 18.15 12.19
CA LYS A 114 -13.92 17.53 12.94
C LYS A 114 -14.93 16.96 11.93
N ARG A 115 -15.53 15.81 12.27
CA ARG A 115 -16.64 15.25 11.48
C ARG A 115 -17.75 16.30 11.33
N GLU A 116 -18.31 16.41 10.12
CA GLU A 116 -19.36 17.37 9.75
C GLU A 116 -18.94 18.85 9.79
N SER A 117 -17.66 19.16 10.04
CA SER A 117 -17.18 20.54 9.91
C SER A 117 -17.14 20.99 8.45
N SER A 118 -17.29 22.29 8.23
CA SER A 118 -17.38 22.87 6.89
C SER A 118 -16.07 22.72 6.11
N CYS A 119 -16.18 22.41 4.82
CA CYS A 119 -15.07 22.33 3.87
C CYS A 119 -15.40 23.07 2.58
N ASN A 120 -14.40 23.75 1.99
CA ASN A 120 -14.60 24.63 0.83
C ASN A 120 -14.32 23.95 -0.53
N ALA A 121 -13.69 22.77 -0.52
CA ALA A 121 -13.22 22.08 -1.71
C ALA A 121 -13.98 20.77 -1.89
N VAL A 122 -15.01 20.79 -2.75
CA VAL A 122 -15.81 19.60 -3.09
C VAL A 122 -14.88 18.50 -3.61
N ASP A 123 -15.09 17.26 -3.16
CA ASP A 123 -14.28 16.08 -3.50
C ASP A 123 -12.81 16.12 -3.07
N LEU A 124 -12.41 17.06 -2.20
CA LEU A 124 -11.09 17.00 -1.57
C LEU A 124 -11.02 15.79 -0.63
N SER A 125 -10.06 14.90 -0.89
CA SER A 125 -9.77 13.72 -0.09
C SER A 125 -8.45 13.90 0.64
N CYS A 126 -8.46 13.73 1.96
CA CYS A 126 -7.31 13.90 2.83
C CYS A 126 -7.11 12.66 3.69
N ALA A 127 -5.85 12.28 3.92
CA ALA A 127 -5.50 11.17 4.80
C ALA A 127 -4.74 11.70 6.01
N TYR A 128 -5.21 11.36 7.20
CA TYR A 128 -4.58 11.69 8.47
C TYR A 128 -4.17 10.40 9.19
N VAL A 129 -3.25 10.53 10.14
CA VAL A 129 -2.85 9.45 11.02
C VAL A 129 -3.49 9.71 12.39
N ASP A 130 -4.21 8.74 12.93
CA ASP A 130 -4.79 8.84 14.28
C ASP A 130 -3.74 8.61 15.37
N SER A 131 -4.16 8.64 16.64
CA SER A 131 -3.28 8.35 17.77
C SER A 131 -2.73 6.91 17.82
N CYS A 132 -3.21 6.05 16.92
CA CYS A 132 -2.91 4.62 16.86
C CYS A 132 -2.15 4.25 15.59
N ASP A 133 -1.59 5.24 14.88
CA ASP A 133 -0.89 5.09 13.60
C ASP A 133 -1.74 4.52 12.45
N ASN A 134 -3.08 4.59 12.54
CA ASN A 134 -3.97 4.15 11.47
C ASN A 134 -4.28 5.30 10.50
N PRO A 135 -4.29 5.03 9.18
CA PRO A 135 -4.73 6.02 8.20
C PRO A 135 -6.26 6.21 8.28
N ILE A 136 -6.71 7.44 8.52
CA ILE A 136 -8.11 7.85 8.44
C ILE A 136 -8.33 8.72 7.21
N GLY A 137 -9.21 8.29 6.32
CA GLY A 137 -9.62 9.04 5.14
C GLY A 137 -10.76 10.00 5.46
N TYR A 138 -10.60 11.27 5.08
CA TYR A 138 -11.64 12.30 5.12
C TYR A 138 -11.95 12.77 3.70
N ARG A 139 -13.23 12.88 3.36
CA ARG A 139 -13.72 13.45 2.10
C ARG A 139 -14.65 14.62 2.36
N CYS A 140 -14.45 15.72 1.63
CA CYS A 140 -15.40 16.82 1.62
C CYS A 140 -16.59 16.49 0.70
N VAL A 141 -17.76 16.26 1.30
CA VAL A 141 -19.01 15.93 0.58
C VAL A 141 -20.04 16.98 0.95
N ASP A 142 -20.62 17.64 -0.07
CA ASP A 142 -21.64 18.68 0.11
C ASP A 142 -21.24 19.81 1.08
N GLY A 143 -19.94 20.16 1.10
CA GLY A 143 -19.40 21.21 1.97
C GLY A 143 -19.19 20.80 3.42
N ALA A 144 -19.28 19.51 3.75
CA ALA A 144 -18.95 18.97 5.06
C ALA A 144 -17.94 17.81 5.00
N TRP A 145 -17.04 17.75 5.96
CA TRP A 145 -16.08 16.64 6.10
C TRP A 145 -16.78 15.35 6.56
N GLN A 146 -16.65 14.29 5.78
CA GLN A 146 -17.11 12.94 6.09
C GLN A 146 -15.91 11.99 6.22
N VAL A 147 -16.02 10.99 7.10
CA VAL A 147 -14.98 9.96 7.30
C VAL A 147 -15.28 8.76 6.40
N GLU A 148 -14.34 8.35 5.55
CA GLU A 148 -14.55 7.29 4.55
C GLU A 148 -14.49 5.87 5.14
N ALA A 149 -13.76 5.66 6.24
CA ALA A 149 -13.76 4.45 7.04
C ALA A 149 -13.01 4.68 8.35
N GLU A 150 -13.66 4.45 9.49
CA GLU A 150 -12.98 4.40 10.79
C GLU A 150 -12.52 2.98 11.05
N MET A 151 -11.21 2.74 11.00
CA MET A 151 -10.64 1.56 11.62
C MET A 151 -10.55 1.85 13.11
N SER A 152 -11.44 1.25 13.91
CA SER A 152 -11.42 1.40 15.38
C SER A 152 -10.05 0.95 15.91
N CYS A 153 -9.38 1.83 16.68
CA CYS A 153 -8.10 1.60 17.34
C CYS A 153 -8.04 0.34 18.22
N ASN A 154 -9.19 -0.22 18.60
CA ASN A 154 -9.24 -1.46 19.33
C ASN A 154 -10.16 -2.41 18.58
N PRO A 155 -9.69 -3.59 18.14
CA PRO A 155 -10.58 -4.73 18.02
C PRO A 155 -11.41 -4.80 19.31
N PRO A 156 -12.73 -5.04 19.24
CA PRO A 156 -13.47 -5.31 20.46
C PRO A 156 -12.68 -6.37 21.25
N PRO A 157 -12.50 -6.19 22.57
CA PRO A 157 -11.75 -7.16 23.36
C PRO A 157 -12.30 -8.55 23.03
N PRO A 158 -11.42 -9.56 22.86
CA PRO A 158 -11.91 -10.91 22.60
C PRO A 158 -12.90 -11.25 23.71
N PRO A 159 -14.04 -11.85 23.36
CA PRO A 159 -15.06 -12.16 24.35
C PRO A 159 -14.43 -13.03 25.41
N GLN A 160 -14.77 -12.74 26.66
CA GLN A 160 -14.22 -13.50 27.76
C GLN A 160 -14.62 -14.97 27.61
N PRO A 161 -13.73 -15.94 27.89
CA PRO A 161 -14.04 -17.36 27.76
C PRO A 161 -15.31 -17.79 28.52
N GLU A 162 -15.61 -17.09 29.61
CA GLU A 162 -16.80 -17.27 30.44
C GLU A 162 -18.10 -16.96 29.69
N GLU A 163 -18.07 -16.02 28.73
CA GLU A 163 -19.25 -15.66 27.95
C GLU A 163 -19.73 -16.82 27.09
N CYS A 164 -18.80 -17.61 26.52
CA CYS A 164 -19.17 -18.80 25.74
C CYS A 164 -20.01 -19.78 26.57
N LEU A 165 -19.66 -19.98 27.85
CA LEU A 165 -20.35 -20.95 28.71
C LEU A 165 -21.78 -20.56 29.09
N THR A 166 -22.21 -19.33 28.79
CA THR A 166 -23.56 -18.85 29.10
C THR A 166 -24.62 -19.26 28.08
N ALA A 167 -24.21 -19.61 26.85
CA ALA A 167 -25.15 -20.02 25.81
C ALA A 167 -25.72 -21.41 26.08
N ALA A 168 -27.05 -21.52 26.12
CA ALA A 168 -27.78 -22.76 26.34
C ALA A 168 -28.11 -23.50 25.04
N THR A 169 -27.96 -22.82 23.89
CA THR A 169 -28.27 -23.37 22.56
C THR A 169 -27.18 -23.08 21.54
N ALA A 170 -27.17 -23.85 20.45
CA ALA A 170 -26.23 -23.66 19.34
C ALA A 170 -26.38 -22.29 18.66
N ASP A 171 -27.62 -21.80 18.51
CA ASP A 171 -27.91 -20.52 17.88
C ASP A 171 -27.41 -19.35 18.75
N GLU A 172 -27.62 -19.41 20.07
CA GLU A 172 -27.07 -18.43 21.01
C GLU A 172 -25.53 -18.43 20.95
N CYS A 173 -24.91 -19.61 20.96
CA CYS A 173 -23.46 -19.75 20.89
C CYS A 173 -22.87 -19.13 19.61
N ALA A 174 -23.54 -19.35 18.46
CA ALA A 174 -23.14 -18.76 17.18
C ALA A 174 -23.29 -17.23 17.16
N GLY A 175 -24.22 -16.68 17.96
CA GLY A 175 -24.44 -15.25 18.12
C GLY A 175 -23.47 -14.54 19.07
N LEU A 176 -22.80 -15.25 19.97
CA LEU A 176 -21.87 -14.65 20.93
C LEU A 176 -20.60 -14.15 20.25
N SER A 177 -19.86 -15.02 19.57
CA SER A 177 -18.58 -14.68 18.95
C SER A 177 -18.01 -15.79 18.06
N PRO A 178 -17.20 -15.45 17.03
CA PRO A 178 -16.38 -16.43 16.32
C PRO A 178 -15.35 -17.17 17.19
N ALA A 179 -15.10 -16.69 18.42
CA ALA A 179 -14.26 -17.32 19.42
C ALA A 179 -14.99 -18.38 20.26
N CYS A 180 -16.31 -18.55 20.11
CA CYS A 180 -17.07 -19.61 20.75
C CYS A 180 -17.42 -20.72 19.73
N GLN A 181 -17.68 -21.92 20.22
CA GLN A 181 -18.12 -23.05 19.41
C GLN A 181 -19.07 -23.95 20.17
N TRP A 182 -20.12 -24.41 19.48
CA TRP A 182 -21.04 -25.41 20.02
C TRP A 182 -20.45 -26.80 19.84
N LEU A 183 -20.38 -27.58 20.92
CA LEU A 183 -19.93 -28.97 20.92
C LEU A 183 -21.04 -29.88 21.41
N VAL A 184 -21.14 -31.05 20.79
CA VAL A 184 -22.12 -32.09 21.12
C VAL A 184 -21.37 -33.35 21.59
N PRO A 185 -21.86 -34.06 22.62
CA PRO A 185 -21.30 -35.34 23.05
C PRO A 185 -21.14 -36.32 21.89
N GLY A 186 -19.93 -36.88 21.76
CA GLY A 186 -19.68 -38.00 20.85
C GLY A 186 -19.98 -39.35 21.49
N CYS A 187 -19.58 -40.43 20.81
CA CYS A 187 -19.64 -41.79 21.33
C CYS A 187 -18.31 -42.11 22.00
N ALA A 188 -18.29 -42.19 23.33
CA ALA A 188 -17.14 -42.74 24.03
C ALA A 188 -17.24 -44.26 24.06
N ASP A 189 -16.31 -44.92 23.38
CA ASP A 189 -16.08 -46.36 23.52
C ASP A 189 -15.01 -46.58 24.61
N GLU A 190 -15.22 -47.55 25.51
CA GLU A 190 -14.16 -47.96 26.44
C GLU A 190 -13.14 -48.88 25.74
N PRO A 191 -11.82 -48.72 25.96
CA PRO A 191 -11.13 -47.82 26.89
C PRO A 191 -10.58 -46.56 26.19
N GLY A 192 -11.44 -45.58 25.87
CA GLY A 192 -11.07 -44.30 25.25
C GLY A 192 -11.33 -43.09 26.16
N PRO A 193 -10.99 -41.87 25.69
CA PRO A 193 -11.37 -40.63 26.38
C PRO A 193 -12.89 -40.55 26.57
N PRO A 194 -13.36 -39.93 27.65
CA PRO A 194 -14.80 -39.77 27.89
C PRO A 194 -15.42 -38.84 26.84
N ALA A 195 -16.70 -39.04 26.56
CA ALA A 195 -17.48 -38.11 25.76
C ALA A 195 -17.78 -36.86 26.60
N LEU A 196 -18.08 -35.74 25.94
CA LEU A 196 -18.63 -34.58 26.66
C LEU A 196 -19.87 -34.99 27.47
N PRO A 197 -20.02 -34.49 28.70
CA PRO A 197 -21.16 -34.86 29.56
C PRO A 197 -22.50 -34.34 29.01
N ALA A 198 -22.47 -33.18 28.34
CA ALA A 198 -23.64 -32.56 27.72
C ALA A 198 -23.20 -31.69 26.54
N ALA A 199 -24.15 -31.36 25.65
CA ALA A 199 -23.91 -30.36 24.63
C ALA A 199 -23.81 -28.97 25.27
N GLY A 200 -22.93 -28.13 24.75
CA GLY A 200 -22.68 -26.81 25.31
C GLY A 200 -21.82 -25.95 24.40
N CYS A 201 -21.73 -24.67 24.75
CA CYS A 201 -20.92 -23.69 24.06
C CYS A 201 -19.59 -23.52 24.80
N PHE A 202 -18.47 -23.65 24.08
CA PHE A 202 -17.11 -23.63 24.64
C PHE A 202 -16.23 -22.63 23.90
N PRO A 203 -15.18 -22.10 24.53
CA PRO A 203 -14.15 -21.34 23.83
C PRO A 203 -13.53 -22.18 22.70
N ARG A 204 -13.25 -21.53 21.57
CA ARG A 204 -12.73 -22.14 20.35
C ARG A 204 -11.23 -22.45 20.35
N PRO A 205 -10.30 -21.71 21.01
CA PRO A 205 -8.93 -22.17 21.05
C PRO A 205 -8.90 -23.51 21.77
N THR A 206 -8.44 -24.54 21.07
CA THR A 206 -8.11 -25.82 21.71
C THR A 206 -7.00 -25.53 22.71
N CYS A 207 -7.18 -25.95 23.95
CA CYS A 207 -6.09 -25.92 24.90
C CYS A 207 -5.05 -27.00 24.52
N GLU A 208 -3.78 -26.67 24.70
CA GLU A 208 -2.68 -27.64 24.58
C GLU A 208 -2.32 -28.21 25.96
N ASP A 209 -2.49 -27.40 27.00
CA ASP A 209 -2.26 -27.73 28.41
C ASP A 209 -3.21 -26.92 29.33
N ASP A 210 -3.14 -27.19 30.63
CA ASP A 210 -3.96 -26.53 31.66
C ASP A 210 -3.69 -25.01 31.78
N ALA A 211 -2.51 -24.52 31.37
CA ALA A 211 -2.18 -23.09 31.45
C ALA A 211 -2.85 -22.27 30.33
N ALA A 212 -3.28 -22.92 29.25
CA ALA A 212 -4.07 -22.30 28.19
C ALA A 212 -5.56 -22.12 28.57
N CYS A 213 -6.00 -22.71 29.67
CA CYS A 213 -7.38 -22.61 30.13
C CYS A 213 -7.59 -21.43 31.11
N PRO A 214 -8.82 -20.87 31.16
CA PRO A 214 -9.19 -19.90 32.19
C PRO A 214 -9.02 -20.47 33.60
N ASP A 215 -8.86 -19.58 34.59
CA ASP A 215 -8.71 -19.96 35.99
C ASP A 215 -9.83 -20.92 36.45
N GLY A 216 -9.42 -22.05 37.05
CA GLY A 216 -10.33 -23.07 37.55
C GLY A 216 -10.80 -24.10 36.52
N MET A 217 -10.40 -24.00 35.25
CA MET A 217 -10.63 -25.02 34.22
C MET A 217 -9.36 -25.85 33.96
N ARG A 218 -9.52 -27.03 33.36
CA ARG A 218 -8.43 -27.90 32.93
C ARG A 218 -8.61 -28.32 31.49
N CYS A 219 -7.49 -28.52 30.81
CA CYS A 219 -7.51 -29.02 29.44
C CYS A 219 -7.77 -30.52 29.44
N GLN A 220 -8.91 -30.93 28.91
CA GLN A 220 -9.30 -32.34 28.84
C GLN A 220 -9.55 -32.74 27.38
N GLU A 221 -8.95 -33.86 26.99
CA GLU A 221 -9.30 -34.53 25.73
C GLU A 221 -10.65 -35.23 25.92
N VAL A 222 -11.62 -34.85 25.08
CA VAL A 222 -12.97 -35.41 25.08
C VAL A 222 -13.38 -35.86 23.68
N ILE A 223 -14.27 -36.84 23.64
CA ILE A 223 -14.86 -37.32 22.40
C ILE A 223 -16.12 -36.50 22.07
N VAL A 224 -16.11 -35.82 20.93
CA VAL A 224 -17.22 -34.99 20.45
C VAL A 224 -17.81 -35.53 19.16
N ASP A 225 -19.09 -35.25 18.91
CA ASP A 225 -19.69 -35.48 17.60
C ASP A 225 -19.28 -34.34 16.65
N PRO A 226 -18.42 -34.60 15.64
CA PRO A 226 -17.98 -33.58 14.70
C PRO A 226 -19.14 -33.02 13.85
N CYS A 227 -20.28 -33.69 13.84
CA CYS A 227 -21.42 -33.38 13.00
C CYS A 227 -22.51 -32.58 13.74
N GLY A 228 -22.42 -32.48 15.06
CA GLY A 228 -23.24 -31.57 15.87
C GLY A 228 -23.03 -30.09 15.54
N ALA A 229 -21.82 -29.70 15.12
CA ALA A 229 -21.51 -28.32 14.74
C ALA A 229 -21.98 -27.93 13.32
N SER A 230 -22.32 -28.91 12.47
CA SER A 230 -22.63 -28.69 11.05
C SER A 230 -24.11 -28.85 10.68
N SER A 231 -24.97 -29.17 11.65
CA SER A 231 -26.34 -29.60 11.38
C SER A 231 -27.41 -28.71 12.01
N SER A 232 -27.50 -27.44 11.58
CA SER A 232 -28.73 -26.65 11.79
C SER A 232 -29.97 -27.25 11.09
N SER A 233 -29.77 -28.25 10.23
CA SER A 233 -30.81 -28.91 9.43
C SER A 233 -31.15 -30.34 9.86
N GLY A 234 -30.54 -30.89 10.93
CA GLY A 234 -30.94 -32.16 11.55
C GLY A 234 -30.88 -33.43 10.67
N VAL A 235 -30.39 -33.35 9.43
CA VAL A 235 -30.37 -34.47 8.48
C VAL A 235 -29.01 -34.55 7.79
N GLY A 236 -27.99 -34.88 8.58
CA GLY A 236 -26.69 -35.33 8.07
C GLY A 236 -26.39 -36.68 8.67
N SER A 237 -26.41 -37.74 7.86
CA SER A 237 -26.02 -39.10 8.24
C SER A 237 -24.49 -39.18 8.46
N CYS A 238 -24.01 -38.49 9.47
CA CYS A 238 -22.62 -38.56 9.85
C CYS A 238 -22.40 -39.88 10.61
N ALA A 239 -21.78 -40.84 9.93
CA ALA A 239 -21.38 -42.09 10.55
C ALA A 239 -20.15 -41.95 11.47
N ALA A 240 -19.56 -40.75 11.53
CA ALA A 240 -18.39 -40.47 12.36
C ALA A 240 -18.86 -39.95 13.74
N CYS A 241 -19.15 -40.88 14.65
CA CYS A 241 -19.31 -40.56 16.05
C CYS A 241 -17.92 -40.58 16.70
N GLY A 242 -17.45 -39.43 17.18
CA GLY A 242 -16.31 -39.38 18.10
C GLY A 242 -14.97 -38.90 17.53
N MET A 243 -14.85 -37.58 17.36
CA MET A 243 -13.57 -36.91 17.17
C MET A 243 -13.00 -36.52 18.53
N ALA A 244 -11.75 -36.89 18.81
CA ALA A 244 -11.04 -36.41 19.99
C ALA A 244 -10.72 -34.92 19.87
N ARG A 245 -10.98 -34.16 20.93
CA ARG A 245 -10.71 -32.72 20.97
C ARG A 245 -10.36 -32.26 22.38
N ASN A 246 -9.37 -31.40 22.49
CA ASN A 246 -9.03 -30.73 23.75
C ASN A 246 -9.98 -29.56 24.01
N VAL A 247 -10.62 -29.57 25.17
CA VAL A 247 -11.57 -28.55 25.62
C VAL A 247 -11.25 -28.17 27.06
N CYS A 248 -11.32 -26.87 27.38
CA CYS A 248 -11.27 -26.41 28.76
C CYS A 248 -12.57 -26.75 29.47
N LEU A 249 -12.51 -27.65 30.44
CA LEU A 249 -13.64 -28.07 31.25
C LEU A 249 -13.38 -27.70 32.71
N LEU A 250 -14.45 -27.37 33.43
CA LEU A 250 -14.38 -27.39 34.88
C LEU A 250 -14.02 -28.82 35.31
N PRO A 251 -13.08 -29.02 36.25
CA PRO A 251 -12.84 -30.32 36.81
C PRO A 251 -14.19 -30.83 37.28
N ALA A 252 -14.67 -31.94 36.69
CA ALA A 252 -15.92 -32.55 37.07
C ALA A 252 -15.89 -32.62 38.60
N ALA A 253 -16.74 -31.81 39.24
CA ALA A 253 -16.75 -31.70 40.70
C ALA A 253 -16.83 -33.13 41.18
N ALA A 254 -15.74 -33.65 41.76
CA ALA A 254 -15.53 -35.07 41.94
C ALA A 254 -16.83 -35.60 42.51
N THR A 255 -17.62 -36.26 41.65
CA THR A 255 -18.87 -36.86 42.09
C THR A 255 -18.35 -37.99 42.93
N ASP A 256 -18.21 -37.69 44.22
CA ASP A 256 -18.00 -38.66 45.28
C ASP A 256 -19.02 -39.74 45.00
N ALA A 257 -18.54 -40.81 44.37
CA ALA A 257 -19.24 -42.04 44.24
C ALA A 257 -19.31 -42.61 45.65
N ALA A 258 -20.24 -42.09 46.44
CA ALA A 258 -20.83 -42.81 47.55
C ALA A 258 -21.64 -43.96 46.93
N GLN A 259 -20.95 -45.06 46.63
CA GLN A 259 -21.52 -46.39 46.51
C GLN A 259 -20.74 -47.32 47.44
#